data_AF-A0A923TH33-F1
#
_entry.id   AF-A0A923TH33-F1
#
_cell.length_a   1.000
_cell.length_b   1.000
_cell.length_c   1.000
_cell.angle_alpha   90.00
_cell.angle_beta   90.00
_cell.angle_gamma   90.00
#
_symmetry.space_group_name_H-M   'P 1'
#
loop_
_entity.id
_entity.type
_entity.pdbx_description
1 polymer ?
#
loop_
_entity_poly.entity_id
_entity_poly.type
_entity_poly.pdbx_seq_one_letter_code
_entity_poly.pdbx_strand_id
1 'polypeptide(L)'
;MERMKALLIYAITNFGPLLAFYLVNSVFGLKAAISASLLVIVLEVVRFRIKKEKLSAFFLFSSTIAILFGIVDLTMSNPTMFKYEAGTINILFAAFFLGSLLKEKSIVQEIAEQQGRTQKNTSIDKSFFFKILTAIWSAYFLLKAICYTWINLNNSLEYGMVLRFLIGNISLTVMIFLSVYTARSFWRLLEKFKLLPSLRQNTKDTKPAAL
;
A
#
# COMPACT_ATOMS: atom_id res chain seq x y z
N MET A 1 -22.67 -19.57 -18.56
CA MET A 1 -22.85 -18.11 -18.76
C MET A 1 -22.62 -17.31 -17.49
N GLU A 2 -23.18 -17.69 -16.33
CA GLU A 2 -23.01 -16.97 -15.05
C GLU A 2 -21.55 -16.77 -14.61
N ARG A 3 -20.69 -17.80 -14.72
CA ARG A 3 -19.25 -17.69 -14.41
C ARG A 3 -18.51 -16.69 -15.31
N MET A 4 -18.92 -16.58 -16.58
CA MET A 4 -18.29 -15.66 -17.54
C MET A 4 -18.70 -14.21 -17.27
N LYS A 5 -19.98 -13.98 -16.91
CA LYS A 5 -20.45 -12.67 -16.43
C LYS A 5 -19.75 -12.25 -15.15
N ALA A 6 -19.59 -13.16 -14.18
CA ALA A 6 -18.88 -12.89 -12.93
C ALA A 6 -17.41 -12.52 -13.17
N LEU A 7 -16.72 -13.24 -14.07
CA LEU A 7 -15.34 -12.90 -14.47
C LEU A 7 -15.26 -11.55 -15.19
N LEU A 8 -16.22 -11.22 -16.05
CA LEU A 8 -16.29 -9.92 -16.74
C LEU A 8 -16.52 -8.77 -15.76
N ILE A 9 -17.49 -8.91 -14.85
CA ILE A 9 -17.77 -7.91 -13.81
C ILE A 9 -16.54 -7.74 -12.92
N TYR A 10 -15.89 -8.85 -12.52
CA TYR A 10 -14.65 -8.81 -11.75
C TYR A 10 -13.53 -8.09 -12.50
N ALA A 11 -13.33 -8.41 -13.79
CA ALA A 11 -12.32 -7.76 -14.61
C ALA A 11 -12.60 -6.26 -14.77
N ILE A 12 -13.83 -5.87 -15.08
CA ILE A 12 -14.24 -4.47 -15.22
C ILE A 12 -14.13 -3.72 -13.89
N THR A 13 -14.45 -4.35 -12.76
CA THR A 13 -14.40 -3.66 -11.46
C THR A 13 -12.95 -3.44 -10.99
N ASN A 14 -12.06 -4.41 -11.22
CA ASN A 14 -10.67 -4.33 -10.77
C ASN A 14 -9.75 -3.59 -11.76
N PHE A 15 -9.99 -3.75 -13.07
CA PHE A 15 -9.20 -3.12 -14.13
C PHE A 15 -9.91 -1.93 -14.77
N GLY A 16 -11.16 -1.63 -14.41
CA GLY A 16 -11.95 -0.51 -14.94
C GLY A 16 -11.23 0.83 -14.85
N PRO A 17 -10.63 1.20 -13.71
CA PRO A 17 -9.84 2.42 -13.62
C PRO A 17 -8.64 2.44 -14.57
N LEU A 18 -7.96 1.29 -14.73
CA LEU A 18 -6.81 1.15 -15.64
C LEU A 18 -7.24 1.27 -17.10
N LEU A 19 -8.35 0.59 -17.48
CA LEU A 19 -8.93 0.65 -18.81
C LEU A 19 -9.43 2.06 -19.13
N ALA A 20 -10.13 2.72 -18.20
CA ALA A 20 -10.59 4.09 -18.35
C ALA A 20 -9.40 5.05 -18.56
N PHE A 21 -8.35 4.92 -17.75
CA PHE A 21 -7.13 5.70 -17.93
C PHE A 21 -6.51 5.48 -19.32
N TYR A 22 -6.38 4.22 -19.74
CA TYR A 22 -5.82 3.87 -21.04
C TYR A 22 -6.65 4.44 -22.20
N LEU A 23 -7.98 4.34 -22.14
CA LEU A 23 -8.89 4.87 -23.15
C LEU A 23 -8.83 6.40 -23.24
N VAL A 24 -8.79 7.10 -22.11
CA VAL A 24 -8.64 8.56 -22.13
C VAL A 24 -7.27 8.95 -22.68
N ASN A 25 -6.22 8.22 -22.30
CA ASN A 25 -4.87 8.48 -22.79
C ASN A 25 -4.74 8.26 -24.31
N SER A 26 -5.36 7.22 -24.86
CA SER A 26 -5.27 6.93 -26.29
C SER A 26 -6.00 7.95 -27.17
N VAL A 27 -7.07 8.55 -26.66
CA VAL A 27 -7.90 9.52 -27.43
C VAL A 27 -7.48 10.97 -27.17
N PHE A 28 -7.20 11.33 -25.92
CA PHE A 28 -7.00 12.71 -25.48
C PHE A 28 -5.58 12.99 -24.96
N GLY A 29 -4.71 11.98 -24.93
CA GLY A 29 -3.33 12.09 -24.46
C GLY A 29 -3.17 12.03 -22.94
N LEU A 30 -1.91 12.00 -22.49
CA LEU A 30 -1.52 11.72 -21.11
C LEU A 30 -2.07 12.76 -20.11
N LYS A 31 -2.01 14.04 -20.45
CA LYS A 31 -2.50 15.12 -19.56
C LYS A 31 -4.01 15.01 -19.28
N ALA A 32 -4.79 14.63 -20.29
CA ALA A 32 -6.23 14.41 -20.13
C ALA A 32 -6.50 13.20 -19.24
N ALA A 33 -5.74 12.11 -19.40
CA ALA A 33 -5.86 10.91 -18.58
C ALA A 33 -5.54 11.17 -17.11
N ILE A 34 -4.45 11.90 -16.83
CA ILE A 34 -4.08 12.31 -15.46
C ILE A 34 -5.19 13.19 -14.87
N SER A 35 -5.67 14.19 -15.61
CA SER A 35 -6.74 15.09 -15.16
C SER A 35 -8.03 14.32 -14.82
N ALA A 36 -8.41 13.34 -15.65
CA ALA A 36 -9.56 12.49 -15.41
C ALA A 36 -9.38 11.64 -14.14
N SER A 37 -8.20 11.05 -13.92
CA SER A 37 -7.90 10.31 -12.69
C SER A 37 -7.98 11.20 -11.44
N LEU A 38 -7.46 12.43 -11.51
CA LEU A 38 -7.56 13.39 -10.41
C LEU A 38 -9.02 13.75 -10.10
N LEU A 39 -9.83 13.99 -11.13
CA LEU A 39 -11.27 14.23 -10.95
C LEU A 39 -11.97 13.06 -10.26
N VAL A 40 -11.67 11.82 -10.65
CA VAL A 40 -12.23 10.62 -10.01
C VAL A 40 -11.86 10.56 -8.53
N ILE A 41 -10.61 10.84 -8.17
CA ILE A 41 -10.17 10.86 -6.76
C ILE A 41 -10.94 11.93 -5.98
N VAL A 42 -11.09 13.13 -6.52
CA VAL A 42 -11.84 14.22 -5.88
C VAL A 42 -13.31 13.85 -5.70
N LEU A 43 -13.95 13.29 -6.73
CA LEU A 43 -15.34 12.83 -6.67
C LEU A 43 -15.53 11.73 -5.62
N GLU A 44 -14.58 10.81 -5.51
CA GLU A 44 -14.63 9.74 -4.50
C GLU A 44 -14.50 10.33 -3.09
N VAL A 45 -13.58 11.27 -2.86
CA VAL A 45 -13.46 12.00 -1.58
C VAL A 45 -14.77 12.74 -1.24
N VAL A 46 -15.40 13.42 -2.22
CA VAL A 46 -16.69 14.09 -2.04
C VAL A 46 -17.79 13.09 -1.69
N ARG A 47 -17.84 11.94 -2.38
CA ARG A 47 -18.78 10.86 -2.08
C ARG A 47 -18.62 10.35 -0.64
N PHE A 48 -17.39 10.11 -0.18
CA PHE A 48 -17.10 9.72 1.20
C PHE A 48 -17.61 10.77 2.21
N ARG A 49 -17.42 12.06 1.91
CA ARG A 49 -17.93 13.18 2.72
C ARG A 49 -19.46 13.20 2.78
N ILE A 50 -20.13 13.04 1.65
CA ILE A 50 -21.61 13.02 1.56
C ILE A 50 -22.16 11.83 2.34
N LYS A 51 -21.57 10.64 2.19
CA LYS A 51 -22.02 9.42 2.86
C LYS A 51 -21.62 9.33 4.33
N LYS A 52 -20.87 10.32 4.85
CA LYS A 52 -20.28 10.31 6.21
C LYS A 52 -19.50 9.02 6.52
N GLU A 53 -18.92 8.42 5.49
CA GLU A 53 -18.10 7.22 5.60
C GLU A 53 -16.71 7.62 6.13
N LYS A 54 -16.09 6.74 6.93
CA LYS A 54 -14.77 7.01 7.48
C LYS A 54 -13.71 6.82 6.40
N LEU A 55 -13.00 7.89 6.07
CA LEU A 55 -11.81 7.82 5.23
C LEU A 55 -10.70 7.10 5.99
N SER A 56 -10.09 6.10 5.36
CA SER A 56 -8.92 5.44 5.91
C SER A 56 -7.72 6.36 5.85
N ALA A 57 -6.82 6.26 6.84
CA ALA A 57 -5.57 7.00 6.81
C ALA A 57 -4.76 6.65 5.55
N PHE A 58 -4.83 5.39 5.10
CA PHE A 58 -4.16 4.94 3.88
C PHE A 58 -4.73 5.61 2.63
N PHE A 59 -6.06 5.68 2.49
CA PHE A 59 -6.73 6.31 1.36
C PHE A 59 -6.47 7.81 1.32
N LEU A 60 -6.51 8.48 2.46
CA LEU A 60 -6.20 9.91 2.54
C LEU A 60 -4.76 10.18 2.10
N PHE A 61 -3.81 9.38 2.61
CA PHE A 61 -2.41 9.49 2.25
C PHE A 61 -2.15 9.20 0.76
N SER A 62 -2.66 8.08 0.24
CA SER A 62 -2.47 7.70 -1.16
C SER A 62 -3.11 8.69 -2.13
N SER A 63 -4.32 9.18 -1.81
CA SER A 63 -5.01 10.20 -2.62
C SER A 63 -4.27 11.53 -2.58
N THR A 64 -3.72 11.93 -1.43
CA THR A 64 -2.93 13.16 -1.32
C THR A 64 -1.67 13.09 -2.18
N ILE A 65 -0.93 11.99 -2.12
CA ILE A 65 0.25 11.77 -2.97
C ILE A 65 -0.16 11.78 -4.45
N ALA A 66 -1.20 11.04 -4.82
CA ALA A 66 -1.66 10.99 -6.21
C ALA A 66 -2.06 12.38 -6.74
N ILE A 67 -2.71 13.21 -5.92
CA ILE A 67 -3.05 14.58 -6.28
C ILE A 67 -1.80 15.46 -6.44
N LEU A 68 -0.89 15.42 -5.47
CA LEU A 68 0.34 16.23 -5.52
C LEU A 68 1.19 15.90 -6.74
N PHE A 69 1.46 14.61 -6.98
CA PHE A 69 2.24 14.17 -8.12
C PHE A 69 1.49 14.34 -9.45
N GLY A 70 0.17 14.11 -9.48
CA GLY A 70 -0.62 14.38 -10.68
C GLY A 70 -0.63 15.86 -11.08
N ILE A 71 -0.67 16.79 -10.12
CA ILE A 71 -0.54 18.23 -10.39
C ILE A 71 0.86 18.56 -10.92
N VAL A 72 1.90 17.96 -10.33
CA VAL A 72 3.28 18.09 -10.83
C VAL A 72 3.37 17.60 -12.27
N ASP A 73 2.79 16.46 -12.62
CA ASP A 73 2.81 15.90 -13.97
C ASP A 73 2.06 16.76 -14.99
N LEU A 74 1.01 17.47 -14.56
CA LEU A 74 0.25 18.39 -15.42
C LEU A 74 1.00 19.71 -15.69
N THR A 75 1.73 20.20 -14.68
CA THR A 75 2.38 21.52 -14.70
C THR A 75 3.83 21.47 -15.18
N MET A 76 4.56 20.41 -14.82
CA MET A 76 5.97 20.26 -15.15
C MET A 76 6.13 19.45 -16.43
N SER A 77 6.74 20.06 -17.44
CA SER A 77 7.12 19.38 -18.70
C SER A 77 8.54 18.81 -18.64
N ASN A 78 9.20 18.86 -17.47
CA ASN A 78 10.60 18.48 -17.33
C ASN A 78 10.77 16.98 -17.05
N PRO A 79 11.47 16.21 -17.92
CA PRO A 79 11.69 14.77 -17.75
C PRO A 79 12.40 14.37 -16.45
N THR A 80 13.13 15.28 -15.81
CA THR A 80 13.93 14.97 -14.62
C THR A 80 13.06 14.64 -13.39
N MET A 81 11.89 15.27 -13.22
CA MET A 81 11.01 14.94 -12.09
C MET A 81 10.40 13.54 -12.23
N PHE A 82 9.94 13.19 -13.44
CA PHE A 82 9.44 11.84 -13.76
C PHE A 82 10.47 10.74 -13.45
N LYS A 83 11.75 11.06 -13.57
CA LYS A 83 12.85 10.15 -13.27
C LYS A 83 12.94 9.76 -11.80
N TYR A 84 12.66 10.67 -10.87
CA TYR A 84 12.78 10.39 -9.42
C TYR A 84 11.45 10.07 -8.74
N GLU A 85 10.35 10.42 -9.38
CA GLU A 85 8.97 10.26 -8.89
C GLU A 85 8.72 8.87 -8.27
N ALA A 86 9.06 7.80 -8.99
CA ALA A 86 8.85 6.43 -8.52
C ALA A 86 9.63 6.13 -7.23
N GLY A 87 10.89 6.55 -7.14
CA GLY A 87 11.71 6.39 -5.93
C GLY A 87 11.12 7.18 -4.76
N THR A 88 10.82 8.45 -4.99
CA THR A 88 10.26 9.36 -3.98
C THR A 88 8.92 8.87 -3.44
N ILE A 89 8.00 8.42 -4.29
CA ILE A 89 6.71 7.88 -3.85
C ILE A 89 6.92 6.66 -2.94
N ASN A 90 7.83 5.76 -3.30
CA ASN A 90 8.11 4.58 -2.47
C ASN A 90 8.76 4.96 -1.13
N ILE A 91 9.62 6.00 -1.08
CA ILE A 91 10.15 6.55 0.18
C ILE A 91 9.03 7.11 1.05
N LEU A 92 8.11 7.87 0.46
CA LEU A 92 6.97 8.43 1.19
C LEU A 92 6.08 7.32 1.77
N PHE A 93 5.79 6.27 0.99
CA PHE A 93 5.09 5.10 1.52
C PHE A 93 5.88 4.44 2.65
N ALA A 94 7.18 4.17 2.49
CA ALA A 94 8.00 3.60 3.55
C ALA A 94 7.92 4.44 4.84
N ALA A 95 8.11 5.76 4.73
CA ALA A 95 8.01 6.68 5.86
C ALA A 95 6.61 6.68 6.50
N PHE A 96 5.55 6.60 5.71
CA PHE A 96 4.18 6.52 6.21
C PHE A 96 3.89 5.22 6.96
N PHE A 97 4.31 4.07 6.42
CA PHE A 97 4.19 2.78 7.10
C PHE A 97 5.02 2.77 8.39
N LEU A 98 6.27 3.24 8.35
CA LEU A 98 7.16 3.33 9.50
C LEU A 98 6.59 4.25 10.59
N GLY A 99 6.13 5.45 10.22
CA GLY A 99 5.50 6.40 11.12
C GLY A 99 4.22 5.85 11.76
N SER A 100 3.51 4.95 11.09
CA SER A 100 2.34 4.27 11.67
C SER A 100 2.69 3.30 12.80
N LEU A 101 3.95 2.85 12.92
CA LEU A 101 4.38 1.97 14.02
C LEU A 101 4.36 2.67 15.38
N LEU A 102 4.50 4.01 15.39
CA LEU A 102 4.43 4.84 16.59
C LEU A 102 2.99 4.96 17.13
N LYS A 103 1.99 4.63 16.32
CA LYS A 103 0.58 4.66 16.73
C LYS A 103 0.20 3.37 17.46
N GLU A 104 -0.87 3.42 18.24
CA GLU A 104 -1.44 2.23 18.89
C GLU A 104 -1.82 1.16 17.85
N LYS A 105 -2.51 1.61 16.78
CA LYS A 105 -2.88 0.81 15.63
C LYS A 105 -1.96 1.10 14.45
N SER A 106 -1.32 0.06 13.92
CA SER A 106 -0.54 0.19 12.70
C SER A 106 -1.44 0.31 11.47
N ILE A 107 -0.93 0.88 10.38
CA ILE A 107 -1.74 1.08 9.18
C ILE A 107 -2.21 -0.25 8.56
N VAL A 108 -1.38 -1.30 8.63
CA VAL A 108 -1.77 -2.63 8.12
C VAL A 108 -2.92 -3.21 8.95
N GLN A 109 -2.96 -2.95 10.26
CA GLN A 109 -4.11 -3.31 11.09
C GLN A 109 -5.37 -2.55 10.65
N GLU A 110 -5.29 -1.24 10.41
CA GLU A 110 -6.42 -0.43 9.95
C GLU A 110 -6.97 -0.95 8.60
N ILE A 111 -6.08 -1.26 7.66
CA ILE A 111 -6.45 -1.85 6.36
C ILE A 111 -7.13 -3.21 6.57
N ALA A 112 -6.61 -4.06 7.46
CA ALA A 112 -7.22 -5.35 7.76
C ALA A 112 -8.59 -5.22 8.44
N GLU A 113 -8.78 -4.23 9.32
CA GLU A 113 -10.07 -3.93 9.97
C GLU A 113 -11.11 -3.49 8.92
N GLN A 114 -10.72 -2.62 7.98
CA GLN A 114 -11.61 -2.13 6.93
C GLN A 114 -12.00 -3.20 5.91
N GLN A 115 -11.12 -4.15 5.64
CA GLN A 115 -11.40 -5.29 4.77
C GLN A 115 -12.21 -6.39 5.47
N GLY A 116 -12.60 -6.19 6.73
CA GLY A 116 -13.31 -7.20 7.52
C GLY A 116 -12.47 -8.43 7.86
N ARG A 117 -11.14 -8.35 7.73
CA ARG A 117 -10.20 -9.46 7.99
C ARG A 117 -9.82 -9.58 9.47
N THR A 118 -10.01 -8.52 10.26
CA THR A 118 -9.83 -8.54 11.72
C THR A 118 -10.87 -7.67 12.41
N GLN A 119 -11.11 -7.94 13.70
CA GLN A 119 -12.03 -7.15 14.52
C GLN A 119 -11.35 -5.91 15.11
N LYS A 120 -12.14 -4.88 15.39
CA LYS A 120 -11.65 -3.59 15.90
C LYS A 120 -10.99 -3.68 17.29
N ASN A 121 -11.35 -4.69 18.07
CA ASN A 121 -10.80 -5.00 19.39
C ASN A 121 -9.89 -6.23 19.30
N THR A 122 -8.71 -6.02 18.71
CA THR A 122 -7.74 -7.07 18.39
C THR A 122 -6.83 -7.33 19.60
N SER A 123 -6.54 -8.60 19.92
CA SER A 123 -5.65 -8.98 21.03
C SER A 123 -4.25 -8.34 20.90
N ILE A 124 -3.55 -8.16 22.03
CA ILE A 124 -2.21 -7.56 22.08
C ILE A 124 -1.25 -8.26 21.10
N ASP A 125 -1.31 -9.59 21.02
CA ASP A 125 -0.46 -10.39 20.13
C ASP A 125 -0.72 -10.15 18.65
N LYS A 126 -2.00 -9.99 18.27
CA LYS A 126 -2.38 -9.68 16.89
C LYS A 126 -1.99 -8.24 16.52
N SER A 127 -2.15 -7.29 17.43
CA SER A 127 -1.67 -5.92 17.23
C SER A 127 -0.14 -5.88 17.06
N PHE A 128 0.60 -6.66 17.84
CA PHE A 128 2.06 -6.83 17.67
C PHE A 128 2.43 -7.46 16.32
N PHE A 129 1.72 -8.50 15.90
CA PHE A 129 1.90 -9.11 14.57
C PHE A 129 1.68 -8.11 13.44
N PHE A 130 0.61 -7.30 13.50
CA PHE A 130 0.37 -6.27 12.50
C PHE A 130 1.44 -5.17 12.50
N LYS A 131 2.06 -4.87 13.64
CA LYS A 131 3.22 -3.97 13.70
C LYS A 131 4.45 -4.57 13.02
N ILE A 132 4.74 -5.86 13.21
CA ILE A 132 5.82 -6.53 12.47
C ILE A 132 5.53 -6.51 10.97
N LEU A 133 4.30 -6.84 10.56
CA LEU A 133 3.93 -6.85 9.15
C LEU A 133 4.06 -5.46 8.52
N THR A 134 3.69 -4.42 9.26
CA THR A 134 3.88 -3.01 8.87
C THR A 134 5.35 -2.66 8.69
N ALA A 135 6.24 -3.15 9.57
CA ALA A 135 7.67 -2.95 9.43
C ALA A 135 8.23 -3.67 8.19
N ILE A 136 7.76 -4.89 7.90
CA ILE A 136 8.13 -5.62 6.67
C ILE A 136 7.68 -4.85 5.42
N TRP A 137 6.45 -4.33 5.42
CA TRP A 137 5.94 -3.53 4.30
C TRP A 137 6.76 -2.24 4.12
N SER A 138 7.08 -1.56 5.22
CA SER A 138 7.97 -0.39 5.21
C SER A 138 9.33 -0.72 4.59
N ALA A 139 9.95 -1.83 5.01
CA ALA A 139 11.24 -2.27 4.47
C ALA A 139 11.15 -2.60 2.98
N TYR A 140 10.06 -3.24 2.54
CA TYR A 140 9.81 -3.51 1.13
C TYR A 140 9.74 -2.21 0.31
N PHE A 141 8.98 -1.21 0.76
CA PHE A 141 8.87 0.07 0.06
C PHE A 141 10.22 0.80 0.01
N LEU A 142 11.01 0.74 1.09
CA LEU A 142 12.34 1.33 1.11
C LEU A 142 13.30 0.64 0.12
N LEU A 143 13.33 -0.70 0.12
CA LEU A 143 14.14 -1.46 -0.84
C LEU A 143 13.73 -1.16 -2.28
N LYS A 144 12.42 -1.11 -2.56
CA LYS A 144 11.88 -0.76 -3.87
C LYS A 144 12.29 0.65 -4.29
N ALA A 145 12.29 1.61 -3.38
CA ALA A 145 12.77 2.97 -3.65
C ALA A 145 14.26 3.01 -4.01
N ILE A 146 15.09 2.26 -3.28
CA ILE A 146 16.53 2.13 -3.56
C ILE A 146 16.73 1.54 -4.96
N CYS A 147 16.03 0.43 -5.28
CA CYS A 147 16.11 -0.19 -6.59
C CYS A 147 15.69 0.76 -7.72
N TYR A 148 14.56 1.46 -7.59
CA TYR A 148 14.12 2.41 -8.62
C TYR A 148 15.09 3.58 -8.79
N THR A 149 15.57 4.14 -7.68
CA THR A 149 16.53 5.25 -7.73
C THR A 149 17.83 4.79 -8.38
N TRP A 150 18.34 3.61 -8.02
CA TRP A 150 19.55 3.04 -8.62
C TRP A 150 19.38 2.75 -10.12
N ILE A 151 18.25 2.16 -10.53
CA ILE A 151 17.97 1.88 -11.95
C ILE A 151 17.93 3.20 -12.73
N ASN A 152 17.23 4.21 -12.21
CA ASN A 152 17.10 5.48 -12.89
C ASN A 152 18.43 6.24 -12.94
N LEU A 153 19.30 6.13 -11.93
CA LEU A 153 20.63 6.75 -11.97
C LEU A 153 21.54 6.14 -13.05
N ASN A 154 21.42 4.84 -13.32
CA ASN A 154 22.33 4.11 -14.22
C ASN A 154 21.77 3.83 -15.62
N ASN A 155 20.46 3.98 -15.84
CA ASN A 155 19.79 3.63 -17.10
C ASN A 155 19.01 4.81 -17.68
N SER A 156 18.55 4.65 -18.93
CA SER A 156 17.66 5.63 -19.58
C SER A 156 16.29 5.71 -18.91
N LEU A 157 15.62 6.85 -19.06
CA LEU A 157 14.29 7.11 -18.48
C LEU A 157 13.25 6.07 -18.94
N GLU A 158 13.29 5.70 -20.21
CA GLU A 158 12.35 4.74 -20.82
C GLU A 158 12.44 3.35 -20.15
N TYR A 159 13.66 2.88 -19.88
CA TYR A 159 13.87 1.61 -19.19
C TYR A 159 13.26 1.64 -17.78
N GLY A 160 13.47 2.74 -17.04
CA GLY A 160 12.87 2.96 -15.72
C GLY A 160 11.33 2.96 -15.76
N MET A 161 10.73 3.56 -16.78
CA MET A 161 9.27 3.59 -16.96
C MET A 161 8.69 2.20 -17.25
N VAL A 162 9.31 1.43 -18.14
CA VAL A 162 8.88 0.05 -18.44
C VAL A 162 8.99 -0.84 -17.20
N LEU A 163 10.11 -0.72 -16.47
CA LEU A 163 10.34 -1.49 -15.26
C LEU A 163 9.34 -1.10 -14.15
N ARG A 164 8.99 0.18 -14.01
CA ARG A 164 7.92 0.64 -13.12
C ARG A 164 6.57 0.01 -13.50
N PHE A 165 6.21 0.04 -14.77
CA PHE A 165 4.92 -0.49 -15.25
C PHE A 165 4.78 -1.99 -15.00
N LEU A 166 5.79 -2.78 -15.38
CA LEU A 166 5.76 -4.23 -15.27
C LEU A 166 6.01 -4.69 -13.82
N ILE A 167 7.16 -4.32 -13.24
CA ILE A 167 7.59 -4.83 -11.95
C ILE A 167 6.84 -4.11 -10.82
N GLY A 168 6.46 -2.85 -10.98
CA GLY A 168 5.82 -2.08 -9.91
C GLY A 168 4.51 -2.69 -9.42
N ASN A 169 3.60 -2.99 -10.35
CA ASN A 169 2.28 -3.55 -10.03
C ASN A 169 2.36 -5.03 -9.64
N ILE A 170 3.20 -5.80 -10.34
CA ILE A 170 3.39 -7.22 -10.04
C ILE A 170 4.02 -7.39 -8.67
N SER A 171 5.09 -6.66 -8.36
CA SER A 171 5.79 -6.79 -7.07
C SER A 171 4.91 -6.41 -5.88
N LEU A 172 4.06 -5.37 -6.02
CA LEU A 172 3.13 -4.99 -4.95
C LEU A 172 2.08 -6.09 -4.73
N THR A 173 1.54 -6.65 -5.82
CA THR A 173 0.57 -7.74 -5.77
C THR A 173 1.16 -8.98 -5.12
N VAL A 174 2.39 -9.35 -5.52
CA VAL A 174 3.14 -10.47 -4.93
C VAL A 174 3.39 -10.22 -3.44
N MET A 175 3.80 -9.01 -3.04
CA MET A 175 4.03 -8.68 -1.64
C MET A 175 2.75 -8.84 -0.79
N ILE A 176 1.62 -8.30 -1.26
CA ILE A 176 0.33 -8.42 -0.55
C ILE A 176 -0.07 -9.90 -0.47
N PHE A 177 0.03 -10.64 -1.57
CA PHE A 177 -0.35 -12.05 -1.62
C PHE A 177 0.52 -12.91 -0.69
N LEU A 178 1.84 -12.73 -0.73
CA LEU A 178 2.77 -13.39 0.19
C LEU A 178 2.46 -13.03 1.63
N SER A 179 2.21 -11.75 1.94
CA SER A 179 1.86 -11.30 3.29
C SER A 179 0.61 -12.00 3.83
N VAL A 180 -0.41 -12.17 2.99
CA VAL A 180 -1.66 -12.84 3.40
C VAL A 180 -1.47 -14.36 3.50
N TYR A 181 -0.80 -14.98 2.53
CA TYR A 181 -0.61 -16.43 2.49
C TYR A 181 0.32 -16.92 3.62
N THR A 182 1.43 -16.21 3.82
CA THR A 182 2.44 -16.56 4.84
C THR A 182 2.03 -16.14 6.25
N ALA A 183 0.98 -15.33 6.42
CA ALA A 183 0.55 -14.83 7.73
C ALA A 183 0.37 -15.94 8.77
N ARG A 184 -0.24 -17.08 8.39
CA ARG A 184 -0.45 -18.22 9.29
C ARG A 184 0.87 -18.89 9.69
N SER A 185 1.76 -19.12 8.72
CA SER A 185 3.08 -19.71 8.97
C SER A 185 3.94 -18.80 9.83
N PHE A 186 3.89 -17.49 9.57
CA PHE A 186 4.61 -16.48 10.31
C PHE A 186 4.09 -16.35 11.76
N TRP A 187 2.77 -16.42 11.95
CA TRP A 187 2.16 -16.50 13.29
C TRP A 187 2.69 -17.70 14.10
N ARG A 188 2.69 -18.89 13.51
CA ARG A 188 3.22 -20.11 14.15
C ARG A 188 4.70 -20.01 14.50
N LEU A 189 5.49 -19.32 13.67
CA LEU A 189 6.90 -19.06 13.97
C LEU A 189 7.04 -18.15 15.19
N LEU A 190 6.27 -17.07 15.28
CA LEU A 190 6.30 -16.17 16.44
C LEU A 190 5.85 -16.88 17.73
N GLU A 191 4.87 -17.78 17.65
CA GLU A 191 4.49 -18.66 18.76
C GLU A 191 5.62 -19.61 19.16
N LYS A 192 6.23 -20.31 18.19
CA LYS A 192 7.33 -21.25 18.42
C LYS A 192 8.53 -20.58 19.10
N PHE A 193 8.86 -19.35 18.70
CA PHE A 193 9.95 -18.57 19.29
C PHE A 193 9.54 -17.78 20.54
N LYS A 194 8.31 -17.94 21.06
CA LYS A 194 7.77 -17.19 22.22
C LYS A 194 7.94 -15.67 22.10
N LEU A 195 7.89 -15.16 20.87
CA LEU A 195 8.08 -13.74 20.59
C LEU A 195 6.82 -12.92 20.84
N LEU A 196 5.65 -13.58 20.97
CA LEU A 196 4.38 -12.92 21.29
C LEU A 196 4.39 -12.31 22.70
N PRO A 197 3.90 -11.06 22.87
CA PRO A 197 3.84 -10.39 24.17
C PRO A 197 3.17 -11.19 25.29
N SER A 198 2.07 -11.90 25.00
CA SER A 198 1.35 -12.72 25.99
C SER A 198 2.22 -13.85 26.57
N LEU A 199 3.05 -14.47 25.74
CA LEU A 199 3.97 -15.53 26.16
C LEU A 199 5.14 -14.99 26.98
N ARG A 200 5.57 -13.74 26.74
CA ARG A 200 6.63 -13.09 27.53
C ARG A 200 6.17 -12.65 28.92
N GLN A 201 4.93 -12.17 29.04
CA GLN A 201 4.36 -11.77 30.34
C GLN A 201 4.24 -12.97 31.29
N ASN A 202 3.77 -14.12 30.78
CA ASN A 202 3.63 -15.36 31.57
C ASN A 202 4.96 -15.91 32.10
N THR A 203 6.10 -15.55 31.49
CA THR A 203 7.43 -15.99 31.96
C THR A 203 8.00 -15.08 33.05
N LYS A 204 7.49 -13.84 33.19
CA LYS A 204 7.90 -12.91 34.26
C LYS A 204 7.18 -13.20 35.58
N ASP A 205 5.94 -13.67 35.53
CA ASP A 205 5.15 -14.00 36.73
C ASP A 205 5.55 -15.34 37.38
N THR A 206 6.34 -16.17 36.69
CA THR A 206 6.87 -17.44 37.22
C THR A 206 8.24 -17.31 37.89
N LYS A 207 8.82 -16.11 38.02
CA LYS A 207 9.96 -15.94 38.95
C LYS A 207 9.39 -15.97 40.37
N PRO A 208 9.70 -16.98 41.21
CA PRO A 208 9.37 -16.87 42.62
C PRO A 208 10.01 -15.59 43.14
N ALA A 209 9.23 -14.81 43.89
CA ALA A 209 9.76 -13.73 44.69
C ALA A 209 10.90 -14.34 45.52
N ALA A 210 12.14 -13.94 45.21
CA ALA A 210 13.27 -14.28 46.03
C ALA A 210 13.02 -13.63 47.39
N LEU A 211 12.65 -14.46 48.36
CA LEU A 211 12.77 -14.19 49.79
C LEU A 211 14.25 -14.00 50.13
#